data_AF-A0A965J014-F1
#
_entry.id   AF-A0A965J014-F1
#
_cell.length_a   1.000
_cell.length_b   1.000
_cell.length_c   1.000
_cell.angle_alpha   90.00
_cell.angle_beta   90.00
_cell.angle_gamma   90.00
#
_symmetry.space_group_name_H-M   'P 1'
#
loop_
_entity.id
_entity.type
_entity.pdbx_description
1 polymer ?
#
loop_
_entity_poly.entity_id
_entity_poly.type
_entity_poly.pdbx_seq_one_letter_code
_entity_poly.pdbx_strand_id
1 'polypeptide(L)'
;MKVLVLISALLVGIFSTNAQISINERIRFKDTVKVKKYKPEENGFSSLKLRMNPGESTVLNPDELRKLKTQTIIGVDLVYSDYPKGADLSGLNRDRIIELYKFLPMAFNNNLVEWNLIKQLDVKSEADMQRYFHGFVIYYRKMPTFQQENKTILNVVKGKAKPEDSTLLKVFERNKAWKDMLVVCDVTGSMSPYTAQLLLWIAANNKMKTFKQIVFFNDNETKSTNQEQALDDHGIWATKETKLEPLLDVAFEAMEKGGHEENDLEAICYAIKKFPENKKNIVLIADNWENPCDMQLLEHLKNQKIPIKVVVCGVTERLNLNLLEIAYQTGGSIHTMEADLLDIAKIGEGKTFSIGNLHFRMSGGKFVQLSSTNGK
;
A
#
# COMPACT_ATOMS: atom_id res chain seq x y z
N MET A 1 -24.14 -71.76 13.85
CA MET A 1 -23.58 -70.67 14.68
C MET A 1 -22.16 -70.38 14.18
N LYS A 2 -21.86 -69.09 13.98
CA LYS A 2 -20.58 -68.45 13.57
C LYS A 2 -20.52 -67.96 12.11
N VAL A 3 -20.99 -66.71 11.97
CA VAL A 3 -20.81 -65.77 10.87
C VAL A 3 -19.32 -65.39 10.78
N LEU A 4 -18.75 -65.42 9.58
CA LEU A 4 -17.42 -64.91 9.29
C LEU A 4 -17.57 -63.44 8.86
N VAL A 5 -17.28 -62.51 9.76
CA VAL A 5 -17.22 -61.06 9.44
C VAL A 5 -15.78 -60.74 9.06
N LEU A 6 -15.54 -60.41 7.79
CA LEU A 6 -14.30 -59.79 7.33
C LEU A 6 -14.26 -58.35 7.83
N ILE A 7 -13.41 -58.05 8.81
CA ILE A 7 -13.09 -56.68 9.21
C ILE A 7 -11.94 -56.22 8.32
N SER A 8 -12.26 -55.40 7.33
CA SER A 8 -11.30 -54.60 6.59
C SER A 8 -10.85 -53.44 7.48
N ALA A 9 -9.63 -53.54 8.01
CA ALA A 9 -8.98 -52.45 8.73
C ALA A 9 -8.64 -51.33 7.74
N LEU A 10 -9.45 -50.27 7.74
CA LEU A 10 -9.18 -49.03 7.02
C LEU A 10 -8.00 -48.33 7.72
N LEU A 11 -6.79 -48.47 7.19
CA LEU A 11 -5.64 -47.65 7.56
C LEU A 11 -5.93 -46.21 7.10
N VAL A 12 -6.42 -45.39 8.03
CA VAL A 12 -6.45 -43.93 7.84
C VAL A 12 -5.01 -43.44 8.02
N GLY A 13 -4.29 -43.35 6.91
CA GLY A 13 -3.04 -42.60 6.84
C GLY A 13 -3.35 -41.14 7.11
N ILE A 14 -2.91 -40.63 8.26
CA ILE A 14 -2.89 -39.20 8.55
C ILE A 14 -1.82 -38.60 7.63
N PHE A 15 -2.24 -38.15 6.45
CA PHE A 15 -1.44 -37.23 5.65
C PHE A 15 -1.43 -35.90 6.39
N SER A 16 -0.37 -35.65 7.15
CA SER A 16 -0.02 -34.30 7.59
C SER A 16 0.20 -33.47 6.33
N THR A 17 -0.81 -32.70 5.94
CA THR A 17 -0.65 -31.63 4.95
C THR A 17 0.30 -30.61 5.56
N ASN A 18 1.59 -30.73 5.25
CA ASN A 18 2.51 -29.61 5.38
C ASN A 18 2.06 -28.57 4.36
N ALA A 19 1.08 -27.76 4.73
CA ALA A 19 0.80 -26.52 4.04
C ALA A 19 2.04 -25.64 4.20
N GLN A 20 2.94 -25.71 3.23
CA GLN A 20 4.05 -24.78 3.12
C GLN A 20 3.43 -23.42 2.87
N ILE A 21 3.26 -22.63 3.93
CA ILE A 21 2.89 -21.22 3.81
C ILE A 21 4.01 -20.57 3.01
N SER A 22 3.77 -20.35 1.71
CA SER A 22 4.59 -19.44 0.93
C SER A 22 4.23 -18.04 1.41
N ILE A 23 4.88 -17.59 2.47
CA ILE A 23 4.98 -16.15 2.72
C ILE A 23 5.50 -15.58 1.41
N ASN A 24 4.69 -14.75 0.74
CA ASN A 24 4.98 -14.22 -0.58
C ASN A 24 6.46 -13.84 -0.66
N GLU A 25 7.16 -14.25 -1.72
CA GLU A 25 8.59 -13.99 -2.00
C GLU A 25 8.95 -12.48 -2.07
N ARG A 26 8.03 -11.60 -1.68
CA ARG A 26 8.16 -10.14 -1.66
C ARG A 26 8.87 -9.63 -0.40
N ILE A 27 8.93 -10.38 0.71
CA ILE A 27 9.80 -9.98 1.83
C ILE A 27 11.23 -10.25 1.45
N ARG A 28 11.98 -9.18 1.19
CA ARG A 28 13.43 -9.20 1.09
C ARG A 28 14.01 -8.60 2.34
N PHE A 29 14.51 -9.45 3.23
CA PHE A 29 15.41 -8.97 4.26
C PHE A 29 16.67 -8.45 3.57
N LYS A 30 17.07 -7.23 3.91
CA LYS A 30 18.46 -6.81 3.72
C LYS A 30 19.37 -7.76 4.49
N ASP A 31 20.67 -7.75 4.20
CA ASP A 31 21.65 -8.48 5.01
C ASP A 31 21.44 -8.20 6.50
N THR A 32 21.70 -9.21 7.35
CA THR A 32 21.47 -9.08 8.79
C THR A 32 22.25 -7.90 9.35
N VAL A 33 21.53 -6.91 9.87
CA VAL A 33 22.10 -5.72 10.49
C VAL A 33 22.64 -6.12 11.86
N LYS A 34 23.95 -5.93 12.07
CA LYS A 34 24.62 -6.29 13.31
C LYS A 34 24.83 -5.05 14.17
N VAL A 35 24.31 -5.06 15.39
CA VAL A 35 24.43 -3.96 16.36
C VAL A 35 24.93 -4.46 17.70
N LYS A 36 25.55 -3.61 18.53
CA LYS A 36 25.90 -3.99 19.91
C LYS A 36 24.63 -4.29 20.72
N LYS A 37 23.73 -3.30 20.76
CA LYS A 37 22.43 -3.36 21.42
C LYS A 37 21.43 -2.55 20.60
N TYR A 38 20.24 -3.09 20.40
CA TYR A 38 19.24 -2.46 19.56
C TYR A 38 18.70 -1.18 20.19
N LYS A 39 18.49 -0.18 19.33
CA LYS A 39 17.72 1.03 19.59
C LYS A 39 16.82 1.25 18.37
N PRO A 40 15.52 1.60 18.56
CA PRO A 40 14.66 1.98 17.46
C PRO A 40 15.26 3.15 16.67
N GLU A 41 14.99 3.19 15.38
CA GLU A 41 15.40 4.29 14.52
C GLU A 41 14.61 5.57 14.87
N GLU A 42 15.30 6.70 14.89
CA GLU A 42 14.69 8.03 15.02
C GLU A 42 14.41 8.60 13.62
N ASN A 43 13.42 8.04 12.95
CA ASN A 43 13.05 8.37 11.56
C ASN A 43 11.78 9.26 11.45
N GLY A 44 11.30 9.81 12.57
CA GLY A 44 10.10 10.65 12.62
C GLY A 44 8.78 9.87 12.59
N PHE A 45 8.81 8.55 12.36
CA PHE A 45 7.63 7.70 12.41
C PHE A 45 7.31 7.22 13.82
N SER A 46 6.06 6.82 14.04
CA SER A 46 5.67 6.16 15.29
C SER A 46 6.13 4.70 15.27
N SER A 47 6.41 4.13 16.44
CA SER A 47 6.80 2.72 16.56
C SER A 47 6.03 1.99 17.65
N LEU A 48 5.79 0.70 17.40
CA LEU A 48 5.15 -0.24 18.32
C LEU A 48 6.04 -1.46 18.53
N LYS A 49 6.16 -1.93 19.77
CA LYS A 49 7.02 -3.07 20.12
C LYS A 49 6.19 -4.31 20.45
N LEU A 50 6.38 -5.39 19.70
CA LEU A 50 5.89 -6.72 20.04
C LEU A 50 7.02 -7.51 20.67
N ARG A 51 6.83 -7.96 21.90
CA ARG A 51 7.82 -8.67 22.70
C ARG A 51 7.69 -10.16 22.52
N MET A 52 8.82 -10.84 22.51
CA MET A 52 8.94 -12.29 22.47
C MET A 52 10.01 -12.72 23.47
N ASN A 53 9.94 -13.96 23.95
CA ASN A 53 11.05 -14.54 24.69
C ASN A 53 12.21 -14.87 23.73
N PRO A 54 13.49 -14.83 24.18
CA PRO A 54 14.64 -14.97 23.29
C PRO A 54 14.74 -16.28 22.49
N GLY A 55 14.21 -17.38 23.02
CA GLY A 55 14.18 -18.69 22.37
C GLY A 55 12.83 -19.08 21.78
N GLU A 56 11.86 -18.17 21.78
CA GLU A 56 10.48 -18.46 21.39
C GLU A 56 10.00 -17.55 20.26
N SER A 57 8.92 -17.99 19.59
CA SER A 57 8.27 -17.26 18.52
C SER A 57 6.94 -16.63 18.91
N THR A 58 6.39 -16.90 20.10
CA THR A 58 5.08 -16.38 20.53
C THR A 58 5.16 -14.89 20.89
N VAL A 59 4.23 -14.10 20.37
CA VAL A 59 4.06 -12.70 20.76
C VAL A 59 3.43 -12.61 22.15
N LEU A 60 4.09 -11.91 23.08
CA LEU A 60 3.65 -11.79 24.49
C LEU A 60 2.57 -10.72 24.70
N ASN A 61 2.46 -9.75 23.79
CA ASN A 61 1.55 -8.62 23.89
C ASN A 61 0.74 -8.41 22.60
N PRO A 62 -0.04 -9.41 22.13
CA PRO A 62 -0.72 -9.34 20.86
C PRO A 62 -1.81 -8.25 20.79
N ASP A 63 -2.41 -7.87 21.93
CA ASP A 63 -3.45 -6.82 21.95
C ASP A 63 -2.95 -5.44 21.51
N GLU A 64 -1.64 -5.18 21.59
CA GLU A 64 -1.02 -3.95 21.10
C GLU A 64 -1.23 -3.75 19.59
N LEU A 65 -1.36 -4.84 18.81
CA LEU A 65 -1.59 -4.80 17.37
C LEU A 65 -2.90 -4.10 16.99
N ARG A 66 -3.89 -4.03 17.89
CA ARG A 66 -5.15 -3.28 17.63
C ARG A 66 -4.88 -1.80 17.34
N LYS A 67 -3.79 -1.24 17.86
CA LYS A 67 -3.37 0.15 17.61
C LYS A 67 -2.91 0.39 16.17
N LEU A 68 -2.63 -0.68 15.41
CA LEU A 68 -2.14 -0.61 14.03
C LEU A 68 -3.24 -0.79 12.99
N LYS A 69 -4.47 -1.15 13.38
CA LYS A 69 -5.55 -1.52 12.45
C LYS A 69 -5.85 -0.43 11.41
N THR A 70 -5.69 0.83 11.78
CA THR A 70 -5.99 2.00 10.95
C THR A 70 -4.75 2.83 10.63
N GLN A 71 -3.57 2.20 10.65
CA GLN A 71 -2.30 2.88 10.50
C GLN A 71 -1.53 2.32 9.32
N THR A 72 -0.89 3.19 8.55
CA THR A 72 -0.06 2.76 7.43
C THR A 72 1.28 2.23 7.94
N ILE A 73 1.51 0.92 7.75
CA ILE A 73 2.77 0.28 8.13
C ILE A 73 3.85 0.62 7.10
N ILE A 74 5.01 1.05 7.57
CA ILE A 74 6.12 1.47 6.71
C ILE A 74 7.39 0.63 6.91
N GLY A 75 7.50 -0.09 8.03
CA GLY A 75 8.69 -0.89 8.32
C GLY A 75 8.53 -1.83 9.50
N VAL A 76 9.32 -2.90 9.49
CA VAL A 76 9.36 -3.93 10.52
C VAL A 76 10.80 -4.37 10.75
N ASP A 77 11.27 -4.19 11.97
CA ASP A 77 12.51 -4.78 12.45
C ASP A 77 12.20 -6.07 13.23
N LEU A 78 12.78 -7.20 12.82
CA LEU A 78 12.90 -8.38 13.67
C LEU A 78 14.21 -8.29 14.46
N VAL A 79 14.11 -8.13 15.77
CA VAL A 79 15.25 -7.98 16.67
C VAL A 79 15.46 -9.25 17.49
N TYR A 80 16.70 -9.75 17.46
CA TYR A 80 17.12 -10.92 18.24
C TYR A 80 18.58 -10.77 18.68
N SER A 81 19.03 -11.64 19.58
CA SER A 81 20.43 -11.68 20.02
C SER A 81 21.24 -12.75 19.29
N ASP A 82 22.56 -12.57 19.26
CA ASP A 82 23.53 -13.59 18.82
C ASP A 82 23.83 -14.58 19.94
N TYR A 83 22.82 -15.03 20.71
CA TYR A 83 23.02 -15.99 21.79
C TYR A 83 22.19 -17.28 21.55
N PRO A 84 22.79 -18.49 21.74
CA PRO A 84 24.21 -18.74 21.94
C PRO A 84 25.06 -18.26 20.76
N LYS A 85 26.27 -17.77 21.04
CA LYS A 85 27.13 -17.16 20.01
C LYS A 85 27.45 -18.14 18.89
N GLY A 86 27.18 -17.73 17.66
CA GLY A 86 27.42 -18.54 16.47
C GLY A 86 26.32 -19.56 16.16
N ALA A 87 25.24 -19.63 16.96
CA ALA A 87 24.09 -20.45 16.63
C ALA A 87 23.38 -19.93 15.37
N ASP A 88 22.91 -20.86 14.54
CA ASP A 88 21.99 -20.55 13.46
C ASP A 88 20.57 -20.39 14.01
N LEU A 89 20.06 -19.17 13.96
CA LEU A 89 18.73 -18.81 14.45
C LEU A 89 17.74 -18.58 13.31
N SER A 90 18.09 -18.98 12.08
CA SER A 90 17.26 -18.77 10.89
C SER A 90 15.90 -19.47 11.02
N GLY A 91 15.87 -20.69 11.56
CA GLY A 91 14.62 -21.41 11.83
C GLY A 91 13.71 -20.68 12.82
N LEU A 92 14.24 -20.28 13.97
CA LEU A 92 13.49 -19.53 14.98
C LEU A 92 12.97 -18.19 14.44
N ASN A 93 13.80 -17.47 13.68
CA ASN A 93 13.39 -16.20 13.09
C ASN A 93 12.30 -16.39 12.03
N ARG A 94 12.32 -17.49 11.28
CA ARG A 94 11.22 -17.85 10.37
C ARG A 94 9.92 -18.07 11.15
N ASP A 95 9.96 -18.80 12.26
CA ASP A 95 8.78 -19.05 13.09
C ASP A 95 8.21 -17.75 13.68
N ARG A 96 9.08 -16.80 14.07
CA ARG A 96 8.68 -15.45 14.50
C ARG A 96 7.98 -14.68 13.41
N ILE A 97 8.50 -14.73 12.18
CA ILE A 97 7.90 -14.05 11.03
C ILE A 97 6.53 -14.66 10.71
N ILE A 98 6.40 -15.99 10.76
CA ILE A 98 5.11 -16.68 10.62
C ILE A 98 4.13 -16.25 11.71
N GLU A 99 4.60 -16.10 12.96
CA GLU A 99 3.76 -15.60 14.04
C GLU A 99 3.23 -14.19 13.74
N LEU A 100 4.10 -13.26 13.32
CA LEU A 100 3.67 -11.90 12.95
C LEU A 100 2.67 -11.91 11.79
N TYR A 101 2.86 -12.77 10.79
CA TYR A 101 1.96 -12.89 9.63
C TYR A 101 0.52 -13.17 10.03
N LYS A 102 0.29 -13.95 11.10
CA LYS A 102 -1.06 -14.25 11.60
C LYS A 102 -1.82 -13.00 12.02
N PHE A 103 -1.09 -11.97 12.47
CA PHE A 103 -1.69 -10.76 13.03
C PHE A 103 -1.62 -9.55 12.10
N LEU A 104 -0.61 -9.48 11.23
CA LEU A 104 -0.37 -8.35 10.35
C LEU A 104 -0.10 -8.78 8.90
N PRO A 105 -0.99 -9.56 8.26
CA PRO A 105 -0.74 -10.12 6.93
C PRO A 105 -0.57 -9.04 5.85
N MET A 106 -1.23 -7.88 6.01
CA MET A 106 -1.17 -6.79 5.02
C MET A 106 0.25 -6.23 4.82
N ALA A 107 1.05 -6.14 5.88
CA ALA A 107 2.43 -5.65 5.80
C ALA A 107 3.34 -6.55 4.94
N PHE A 108 2.97 -7.82 4.74
CA PHE A 108 3.73 -8.78 3.94
C PHE A 108 3.44 -8.65 2.43
N ASN A 109 2.32 -8.02 2.08
CA ASN A 109 1.89 -7.85 0.69
C ASN A 109 2.20 -6.45 0.15
N ASN A 110 2.70 -5.54 0.99
CA ASN A 110 3.08 -4.18 0.60
C ASN A 110 4.58 -4.06 0.35
N ASN A 111 4.97 -3.74 -0.88
CA ASN A 111 6.37 -3.62 -1.28
C ASN A 111 7.10 -2.40 -0.69
N LEU A 112 6.36 -1.47 -0.09
CA LEU A 112 6.91 -0.28 0.56
C LEU A 112 7.35 -0.55 1.99
N VAL A 113 6.88 -1.62 2.62
CA VAL A 113 7.31 -1.99 3.97
C VAL A 113 8.79 -2.38 3.95
N GLU A 114 9.59 -1.67 4.74
CA GLU A 114 11.00 -1.98 4.96
C GLU A 114 11.13 -3.13 5.96
N TRP A 115 11.81 -4.22 5.59
CA TRP A 115 12.04 -5.36 6.49
C TRP A 115 13.52 -5.47 6.85
N ASN A 116 13.82 -5.42 8.14
CA ASN A 116 15.19 -5.57 8.64
C ASN A 116 15.29 -6.73 9.63
N LEU A 117 16.36 -7.51 9.50
CA LEU A 117 16.74 -8.52 10.48
C LEU A 117 17.91 -7.98 11.30
N ILE A 118 17.71 -7.78 12.61
CA ILE A 118 18.67 -7.11 13.49
C ILE A 118 19.21 -8.07 14.54
N LYS A 119 20.52 -8.32 14.49
CA LYS A 119 21.25 -9.19 15.42
C LYS A 119 22.04 -8.37 16.43
N GLN A 120 21.74 -8.55 17.72
CA GLN A 120 22.42 -7.90 18.84
C GLN A 120 23.62 -8.74 19.32
N LEU A 121 24.82 -8.17 19.29
CA LEU A 121 26.08 -8.89 19.49
C LEU A 121 26.66 -8.83 20.91
N ASP A 122 26.17 -7.93 21.76
CA ASP A 122 26.82 -7.66 23.05
C ASP A 122 26.28 -8.51 24.22
N VAL A 123 25.43 -9.50 23.90
CA VAL A 123 24.90 -10.47 24.87
C VAL A 123 25.99 -11.43 25.33
N LYS A 124 26.24 -11.51 26.65
CA LYS A 124 27.36 -12.30 27.21
C LYS A 124 26.96 -13.62 27.87
N SER A 125 25.70 -13.76 28.26
CA SER A 125 25.20 -14.94 28.97
C SER A 125 23.70 -15.09 28.76
N GLU A 126 23.16 -16.25 29.13
CA GLU A 126 21.71 -16.49 29.13
C GLU A 126 20.97 -15.50 30.05
N ALA A 127 21.50 -15.20 31.24
CA ALA A 127 20.91 -14.21 32.14
C ALA A 127 20.94 -12.79 31.56
N ASP A 128 21.98 -12.46 30.79
CA ASP A 128 22.09 -11.17 30.11
C ASP A 128 21.12 -11.09 28.92
N MET A 129 20.94 -12.18 28.18
CA MET A 129 20.02 -12.28 27.04
C MET A 129 18.59 -11.85 27.41
N GLN A 130 18.11 -12.22 28.59
CA GLN A 130 16.78 -11.83 29.09
C GLN A 130 16.60 -10.31 29.23
N ARG A 131 17.69 -9.53 29.26
CA ARG A 131 17.68 -8.06 29.34
C ARG A 131 17.69 -7.36 27.98
N TYR A 132 17.83 -8.12 26.89
CA TYR A 132 17.81 -7.61 25.52
C TYR A 132 16.42 -7.71 24.94
N PHE A 133 16.05 -6.74 24.10
CA PHE A 133 14.78 -6.78 23.39
C PHE A 133 14.80 -7.90 22.35
N HIS A 134 13.76 -8.73 22.35
CA HIS A 134 13.51 -9.75 21.36
C HIS A 134 12.07 -9.61 20.86
N GLY A 135 11.87 -9.73 19.56
CA GLY A 135 10.57 -9.57 18.91
C GLY A 135 10.60 -8.50 17.82
N PHE A 136 9.49 -7.82 17.60
CA PHE A 136 9.31 -6.90 16.48
C PHE A 136 9.22 -5.45 16.91
N VAL A 137 9.83 -4.55 16.15
CA VAL A 137 9.50 -3.12 16.16
C VAL A 137 8.84 -2.78 14.84
N ILE A 138 7.59 -2.34 14.92
CA ILE A 138 6.78 -1.98 13.76
C ILE A 138 6.72 -0.46 13.69
N TYR A 139 7.19 0.10 12.58
CA TYR A 139 7.11 1.52 12.29
C TYR A 139 5.88 1.80 11.44
N TYR A 140 5.16 2.88 11.77
CA TYR A 140 3.92 3.25 11.11
C TYR A 140 3.75 4.77 11.05
N ARG A 141 3.09 5.23 9.99
CA ARG A 141 2.59 6.59 9.87
C ARG A 141 1.26 6.67 10.60
N LYS A 142 1.11 7.70 11.43
CA LYS A 142 -0.17 7.98 12.07
C LYS A 142 -1.13 8.60 11.07
N MET A 143 -2.31 8.01 10.94
CA MET A 143 -3.37 8.63 10.15
C MET A 143 -3.91 9.87 10.86
N PRO A 144 -4.10 10.98 10.14
CA PRO A 144 -4.71 12.16 10.71
C PRO A 144 -6.16 11.87 11.12
N THR A 145 -6.72 12.73 11.96
CA THR A 145 -8.17 12.72 12.19
C THR A 145 -8.88 13.52 11.11
N PHE A 146 -10.15 13.23 10.85
CA PHE A 146 -10.99 14.02 9.94
C PHE A 146 -10.91 15.54 10.20
N GLN A 147 -10.86 15.96 11.47
CA GLN A 147 -10.69 17.37 11.83
C GLN A 147 -9.35 17.94 11.35
N GLN A 148 -8.26 17.18 11.46
CA GLN A 148 -6.93 17.59 10.99
C GLN A 148 -6.86 17.62 9.46
N GLU A 149 -7.49 16.66 8.80
CA GLU A 149 -7.61 16.59 7.34
C GLU A 149 -8.35 17.81 6.79
N ASN A 150 -9.55 18.10 7.32
CA ASN A 150 -10.35 19.27 6.92
C ASN A 150 -9.58 20.57 7.15
N LYS A 151 -8.90 20.70 8.29
CA LYS A 151 -8.07 21.87 8.57
C LYS A 151 -6.95 22.04 7.54
N THR A 152 -6.30 20.94 7.15
CA THR A 152 -5.22 20.93 6.14
C THR A 152 -5.77 21.40 4.79
N ILE A 153 -6.85 20.79 4.32
CA ILE A 153 -7.49 21.14 3.04
C ILE A 153 -7.96 22.61 3.04
N LEU A 154 -8.72 23.02 4.07
CA LEU A 154 -9.24 24.38 4.17
C LEU A 154 -8.14 25.44 4.23
N ASN A 155 -7.03 25.17 4.92
CA ASN A 155 -5.91 26.11 4.99
C ASN A 155 -5.26 26.31 3.62
N VAL A 156 -5.08 25.24 2.83
CA VAL A 156 -4.49 25.32 1.50
C VAL A 156 -5.43 26.02 0.52
N VAL A 157 -6.69 25.58 0.40
CA VAL A 157 -7.63 26.13 -0.59
C VAL A 157 -8.03 27.58 -0.30
N LYS A 158 -7.96 28.01 0.98
CA LYS A 158 -8.19 29.41 1.40
C LYS A 158 -6.92 30.26 1.44
N GLY A 159 -5.78 29.73 0.99
CA GLY A 159 -4.51 30.46 0.92
C GLY A 159 -3.88 30.80 2.28
N LYS A 160 -4.29 30.13 3.36
CA LYS A 160 -3.71 30.29 4.72
C LYS A 160 -2.42 29.50 4.91
N ALA A 161 -2.21 28.47 4.09
CA ALA A 161 -1.00 27.67 4.07
C ALA A 161 -0.64 27.30 2.62
N LYS A 162 0.63 27.04 2.37
CA LYS A 162 1.07 26.42 1.11
C LYS A 162 0.91 24.90 1.22
N PRO A 163 0.64 24.19 0.12
CA PRO A 163 0.75 22.74 0.08
C PRO A 163 2.14 22.28 0.56
N GLU A 164 2.19 21.26 1.41
CA GLU A 164 3.46 20.65 1.86
C GLU A 164 4.14 19.86 0.75
N ASP A 165 3.33 19.29 -0.15
CA ASP A 165 3.74 18.55 -1.34
C ASP A 165 3.20 19.25 -2.61
N SER A 166 3.77 18.94 -3.79
CA SER A 166 3.37 19.55 -5.06
C SER A 166 3.13 18.54 -6.20
N THR A 167 2.91 17.27 -5.88
CA THR A 167 2.72 16.17 -6.84
C THR A 167 1.65 16.49 -7.87
N LEU A 168 0.41 16.76 -7.45
CA LEU A 168 -0.69 17.00 -8.38
C LEU A 168 -0.46 18.29 -9.17
N LEU A 169 0.02 19.35 -8.51
CA LEU A 169 0.29 20.62 -9.18
C LEU A 169 1.34 20.47 -10.29
N LYS A 170 2.45 19.76 -10.01
CA LYS A 170 3.51 19.50 -11.00
C LYS A 170 3.06 18.57 -12.10
N VAL A 171 2.29 17.52 -11.78
CA VAL A 171 1.74 16.60 -12.79
C VAL A 171 0.82 17.35 -13.75
N PHE A 172 -0.12 18.15 -13.24
CA PHE A 172 -1.02 18.93 -14.08
C PHE A 172 -0.29 20.04 -14.85
N GLU A 173 0.76 20.63 -14.27
CA GLU A 173 1.62 21.58 -14.97
C GLU A 173 2.40 20.96 -16.13
N ARG A 174 2.91 19.73 -15.98
CA ARG A 174 3.56 19.02 -17.10
C ARG A 174 2.56 18.57 -18.16
N ASN A 175 1.34 18.23 -17.75
CA ASN A 175 0.33 17.62 -18.60
C ASN A 175 -0.79 18.62 -19.03
N LYS A 176 -0.41 19.83 -19.46
CA LYS A 176 -1.37 20.91 -19.85
C LYS A 176 -2.37 20.52 -20.96
N ALA A 177 -2.03 19.51 -21.75
CA ALA A 177 -2.90 18.97 -22.80
C ALA A 177 -4.08 18.15 -22.26
N TRP A 178 -4.07 17.77 -20.98
CA TRP A 178 -5.19 17.04 -20.37
C TRP A 178 -6.42 17.94 -20.28
N LYS A 179 -7.52 17.47 -20.87
CA LYS A 179 -8.81 18.12 -20.95
C LYS A 179 -9.90 17.09 -20.73
N ASP A 180 -11.02 17.53 -20.17
CA ASP A 180 -12.21 16.71 -19.94
C ASP A 180 -11.88 15.36 -19.28
N MET A 181 -11.03 15.36 -18.25
CA MET A 181 -10.66 14.14 -17.54
C MET A 181 -11.82 13.59 -16.69
N LEU A 182 -11.93 12.27 -16.62
CA LEU A 182 -12.70 11.54 -15.60
C LEU A 182 -11.72 11.17 -14.48
N VAL A 183 -11.75 11.93 -13.40
CA VAL A 183 -10.85 11.73 -12.27
C VAL A 183 -11.47 10.74 -11.31
N VAL A 184 -10.69 9.76 -10.87
CA VAL A 184 -10.98 8.84 -9.78
C VAL A 184 -9.92 9.11 -8.72
N CYS A 185 -10.30 9.57 -7.53
CA CYS A 185 -9.38 10.12 -6.55
C CYS A 185 -9.63 9.49 -5.18
N ASP A 186 -8.58 8.89 -4.65
CA ASP A 186 -8.47 8.49 -3.25
C ASP A 186 -8.60 9.74 -2.36
N VAL A 187 -9.45 9.64 -1.33
CA VAL A 187 -9.60 10.65 -0.28
C VAL A 187 -9.49 10.04 1.12
N THR A 188 -8.70 8.99 1.31
CA THR A 188 -8.29 8.53 2.64
C THR A 188 -7.54 9.63 3.39
N GLY A 189 -7.40 9.50 4.70
CA GLY A 189 -6.84 10.57 5.54
C GLY A 189 -5.42 10.99 5.16
N SER A 190 -4.59 10.04 4.71
CA SER A 190 -3.23 10.30 4.21
C SER A 190 -3.22 11.14 2.94
N MET A 191 -4.31 11.13 2.18
CA MET A 191 -4.47 11.87 0.94
C MET A 191 -4.85 13.34 1.11
N SER A 192 -5.19 13.79 2.32
CA SER A 192 -5.60 15.18 2.58
C SER A 192 -4.66 16.26 2.00
N PRO A 193 -3.31 16.14 1.98
CA PRO A 193 -2.45 17.12 1.32
C PRO A 193 -2.59 17.14 -0.21
N TYR A 194 -2.93 16.02 -0.84
CA TYR A 194 -3.10 15.90 -2.29
C TYR A 194 -4.53 16.27 -2.70
N THR A 195 -5.54 15.87 -1.93
CA THR A 195 -6.93 16.35 -2.10
C THR A 195 -6.98 17.87 -2.06
N ALA A 196 -6.22 18.50 -1.15
CA ALA A 196 -6.08 19.95 -1.12
C ALA A 196 -5.51 20.54 -2.42
N GLN A 197 -4.50 19.89 -3.02
CA GLN A 197 -3.92 20.31 -4.30
C GLN A 197 -4.92 20.16 -5.46
N LEU A 198 -5.67 19.06 -5.50
CA LEU A 198 -6.71 18.82 -6.52
C LEU A 198 -7.78 19.91 -6.47
N LEU A 199 -8.34 20.15 -5.28
CA LEU A 199 -9.37 21.16 -5.05
C LEU A 199 -8.88 22.58 -5.37
N LEU A 200 -7.65 22.91 -4.94
CA LEU A 200 -7.01 24.19 -5.27
C LEU A 200 -6.86 24.36 -6.79
N TRP A 201 -6.38 23.33 -7.49
CA TRP A 201 -6.22 23.39 -8.94
C TRP A 201 -7.56 23.59 -9.64
N ILE A 202 -8.61 22.84 -9.26
CA ILE A 202 -9.95 22.97 -9.85
C ILE A 202 -10.48 24.38 -9.66
N ALA A 203 -10.39 24.92 -8.44
CA ALA A 203 -10.86 26.26 -8.13
C ALA A 203 -10.11 27.34 -8.95
N ALA A 204 -8.79 27.20 -9.09
CA ALA A 204 -7.96 28.14 -9.84
C ALA A 204 -8.12 28.01 -11.37
N ASN A 205 -8.50 26.83 -11.87
CA ASN A 205 -8.51 26.49 -13.30
C ASN A 205 -9.89 26.10 -13.85
N ASN A 206 -10.98 26.52 -13.19
CA ASN A 206 -12.34 26.14 -13.57
C ASN A 206 -12.71 26.44 -15.04
N LYS A 207 -12.05 27.42 -15.68
CA LYS A 207 -12.21 27.74 -17.11
C LYS A 207 -11.46 26.79 -18.05
N MET A 208 -10.43 26.09 -17.57
CA MET A 208 -9.58 25.26 -18.41
C MET A 208 -10.26 23.96 -18.87
N LYS A 209 -11.43 23.61 -18.31
CA LYS A 209 -12.13 22.33 -18.56
C LYS A 209 -11.19 21.12 -18.42
N THR A 210 -10.27 21.17 -17.46
CA THR A 210 -9.32 20.06 -17.23
C THR A 210 -10.07 18.82 -16.74
N PHE A 211 -11.06 19.01 -15.86
CA PHE A 211 -11.83 17.92 -15.28
C PHE A 211 -13.30 18.06 -15.67
N LYS A 212 -13.92 16.94 -16.03
CA LYS A 212 -15.33 16.87 -16.42
C LYS A 212 -16.18 16.14 -15.40
N GLN A 213 -15.64 15.09 -14.79
CA GLN A 213 -16.26 14.34 -13.71
C GLN A 213 -15.20 13.94 -12.70
N ILE A 214 -15.59 13.87 -11.43
CA ILE A 214 -14.74 13.44 -10.33
C ILE A 214 -15.48 12.35 -9.56
N VAL A 215 -14.78 11.28 -9.24
CA VAL A 215 -15.23 10.17 -8.40
C VAL A 215 -14.25 10.10 -7.25
N PHE A 216 -14.70 10.45 -6.05
CA PHE A 216 -13.94 10.22 -4.83
C PHE A 216 -14.21 8.82 -4.32
N PHE A 217 -13.19 8.16 -3.79
CA PHE A 217 -13.33 6.88 -3.12
C PHE A 217 -12.58 6.86 -1.80
N ASN A 218 -13.17 6.20 -0.82
CA ASN A 218 -12.61 5.91 0.49
C ASN A 218 -13.55 4.92 1.16
N ASP A 219 -13.21 3.64 1.14
CA ASP A 219 -14.13 2.56 1.53
C ASP A 219 -13.77 1.95 2.89
N ASN A 220 -14.71 1.19 3.44
CA ASN A 220 -14.62 0.45 4.68
C ASN A 220 -14.73 -1.07 4.49
N GLU A 221 -14.88 -1.57 3.26
CA GLU A 221 -14.91 -2.99 2.97
C GLU A 221 -13.70 -3.50 2.19
N THR A 222 -13.30 -4.74 2.52
CA THR A 222 -12.18 -5.44 1.86
C THR A 222 -12.66 -6.38 0.75
N LYS A 223 -13.96 -6.38 0.44
CA LYS A 223 -14.59 -7.39 -0.43
C LYS A 223 -15.24 -6.74 -1.65
N SER A 224 -14.41 -6.33 -2.59
CA SER A 224 -14.93 -5.88 -3.87
C SER A 224 -15.55 -7.02 -4.66
N THR A 225 -16.73 -6.79 -5.22
CA THR A 225 -17.38 -7.73 -6.13
C THR A 225 -17.21 -7.28 -7.58
N ASN A 226 -17.20 -8.22 -8.53
CA ASN A 226 -17.26 -7.88 -9.94
C ASN A 226 -18.63 -7.25 -10.24
N GLN A 227 -18.68 -5.92 -10.28
CA GLN A 227 -19.89 -5.10 -10.43
C GLN A 227 -20.57 -5.19 -11.83
N GLU A 228 -20.60 -6.37 -12.42
CA GLU A 228 -21.14 -6.61 -13.77
C GLU A 228 -22.65 -6.36 -13.83
N GLN A 229 -23.37 -6.44 -12.71
CA GLN A 229 -24.84 -6.37 -12.70
C GLN A 229 -25.39 -5.02 -12.20
N ALA A 230 -24.99 -4.53 -11.02
CA ALA A 230 -25.50 -3.27 -10.44
C ALA A 230 -24.40 -2.19 -10.35
N LEU A 231 -24.80 -0.92 -10.30
CA LEU A 231 -23.89 0.15 -9.92
C LEU A 231 -23.84 0.12 -8.39
N ASP A 232 -22.66 0.03 -7.81
CA ASP A 232 -22.45 0.05 -6.36
C ASP A 232 -21.65 1.29 -6.00
N ASP A 233 -22.27 2.18 -5.22
CA ASP A 233 -21.72 3.45 -4.77
C ASP A 233 -21.25 3.41 -3.31
N HIS A 234 -21.18 2.24 -2.69
CA HIS A 234 -20.62 2.09 -1.36
C HIS A 234 -19.14 2.55 -1.36
N GLY A 235 -18.80 3.45 -0.44
CA GLY A 235 -17.45 4.05 -0.39
C GLY A 235 -17.09 4.93 -1.59
N ILE A 236 -18.04 5.32 -2.45
CA ILE A 236 -17.78 6.06 -3.71
C ILE A 236 -18.73 7.26 -3.86
N TRP A 237 -18.16 8.44 -4.10
CA TRP A 237 -18.91 9.69 -4.27
C TRP A 237 -18.58 10.38 -5.58
N ALA A 238 -19.57 10.52 -6.46
CA ALA A 238 -19.39 11.12 -7.78
C ALA A 238 -19.97 12.52 -7.89
N THR A 239 -19.25 13.42 -8.56
CA THR A 239 -19.66 14.80 -8.78
C THR A 239 -19.20 15.34 -10.14
N LYS A 240 -19.93 16.35 -10.62
CA LYS A 240 -19.56 17.18 -11.78
C LYS A 240 -19.31 18.64 -11.37
N GLU A 241 -19.27 18.91 -10.07
CA GLU A 241 -19.08 20.24 -9.54
C GLU A 241 -17.69 20.78 -9.87
N THR A 242 -17.64 22.05 -10.28
CA THR A 242 -16.39 22.76 -10.63
C THR A 242 -16.17 23.99 -9.75
N LYS A 243 -17.14 24.32 -8.90
CA LYS A 243 -17.04 25.38 -7.90
C LYS A 243 -16.48 24.79 -6.62
N LEU A 244 -15.66 25.57 -5.93
CA LEU A 244 -14.92 25.10 -4.75
C LEU A 244 -15.84 24.61 -3.63
N GLU A 245 -16.83 25.39 -3.20
CA GLU A 245 -17.65 25.02 -2.04
C GLU A 245 -18.48 23.73 -2.26
N PRO A 246 -19.26 23.57 -3.36
CA PRO A 246 -19.96 22.30 -3.60
C PRO A 246 -19.03 21.10 -3.77
N LEU A 247 -17.83 21.32 -4.29
CA LEU A 247 -16.84 20.26 -4.44
C LEU A 247 -16.21 19.87 -3.09
N LEU A 248 -15.98 20.85 -2.21
CA LEU A 248 -15.54 20.60 -0.82
C LEU A 248 -16.57 19.78 -0.06
N ASP A 249 -17.87 20.06 -0.23
CA ASP A 249 -18.93 19.32 0.44
C ASP A 249 -18.88 17.82 0.09
N VAL A 250 -18.75 17.49 -1.21
CA VAL A 250 -18.65 16.08 -1.65
C VAL A 250 -17.36 15.43 -1.17
N ALA A 251 -16.23 16.14 -1.25
CA ALA A 251 -14.94 15.61 -0.79
C ALA A 251 -14.95 15.32 0.72
N PHE A 252 -15.47 16.25 1.54
CA PHE A 252 -15.56 16.06 2.99
C PHE A 252 -16.58 15.00 3.38
N GLU A 253 -17.69 14.88 2.66
CA GLU A 253 -18.62 13.76 2.86
C GLU A 253 -17.94 12.42 2.63
N ALA A 254 -17.18 12.28 1.53
CA ALA A 254 -16.42 11.08 1.22
C ALA A 254 -15.37 10.75 2.29
N MET A 255 -14.65 11.77 2.77
CA MET A 255 -13.65 11.62 3.83
C MET A 255 -14.27 11.25 5.18
N GLU A 256 -15.42 11.82 5.54
CA GLU A 256 -16.07 11.57 6.83
C GLU A 256 -16.74 10.20 6.91
N LYS A 257 -17.42 9.81 5.82
CA LYS A 257 -18.20 8.57 5.75
C LYS A 257 -17.39 7.37 5.26
N GLY A 258 -16.22 7.63 4.69
CA GLY A 258 -15.29 6.60 4.24
C GLY A 258 -14.56 5.89 5.37
N GLY A 259 -13.65 4.99 4.99
CA GLY A 259 -12.84 4.19 5.90
C GLY A 259 -11.33 4.38 5.69
N HIS A 260 -10.64 3.26 5.53
CA HIS A 260 -9.19 3.17 5.35
C HIS A 260 -8.81 2.12 4.29
N GLU A 261 -9.78 1.57 3.55
CA GLU A 261 -9.51 0.59 2.51
C GLU A 261 -9.49 1.29 1.15
N GLU A 262 -8.45 1.00 0.36
CA GLU A 262 -8.21 1.59 -0.96
C GLU A 262 -8.92 0.76 -2.05
N ASN A 263 -10.16 1.11 -2.39
CA ASN A 263 -10.98 0.42 -3.41
C ASN A 263 -10.85 1.05 -4.81
N ASP A 264 -9.60 1.28 -5.24
CA ASP A 264 -9.26 2.00 -6.48
C ASP A 264 -9.95 1.44 -7.73
N LEU A 265 -9.88 0.12 -7.93
CA LEU A 265 -10.34 -0.51 -9.17
C LEU A 265 -11.86 -0.57 -9.23
N GLU A 266 -12.50 -0.71 -8.08
CA GLU A 266 -13.93 -0.63 -7.90
C GLU A 266 -14.44 0.76 -8.24
N ALA A 267 -13.78 1.81 -7.73
CA ALA A 267 -14.08 3.20 -8.08
C ALA A 267 -13.89 3.47 -9.58
N ILE A 268 -12.88 2.87 -10.22
CA ILE A 268 -12.70 2.93 -11.69
C ILE A 268 -13.85 2.22 -12.41
N CYS A 269 -14.25 1.01 -11.98
CA CYS A 269 -15.36 0.27 -12.56
C CYS A 269 -16.66 1.08 -12.48
N TYR A 270 -16.94 1.65 -11.30
CA TYR A 270 -18.04 2.57 -11.07
C TYR A 270 -17.98 3.76 -12.05
N ALA A 271 -16.83 4.41 -12.15
CA ALA A 271 -16.63 5.59 -13.00
C ALA A 271 -16.90 5.28 -14.49
N ILE A 272 -16.43 4.12 -14.98
CA ILE A 272 -16.66 3.65 -16.36
C ILE A 272 -18.16 3.45 -16.62
N LYS A 273 -18.87 2.84 -15.67
CA LYS A 273 -20.31 2.55 -15.78
C LYS A 273 -21.17 3.80 -15.66
N LYS A 274 -20.82 4.70 -14.73
CA LYS A 274 -21.53 5.95 -14.45
C LYS A 274 -21.34 6.99 -15.55
N PHE A 275 -20.14 7.07 -16.12
CA PHE A 275 -19.75 8.08 -17.11
C PHE A 275 -19.17 7.45 -18.39
N PRO A 276 -19.99 6.65 -19.12
CA PRO A 276 -19.52 5.92 -20.30
C PRO A 276 -19.03 6.84 -21.42
N GLU A 277 -19.48 8.09 -21.45
CA GLU A 277 -19.07 9.11 -22.42
C GLU A 277 -17.61 9.55 -22.27
N ASN A 278 -17.01 9.34 -21.08
CA ASN A 278 -15.66 9.81 -20.78
C ASN A 278 -14.70 8.70 -20.32
N LYS A 279 -15.15 7.44 -20.39
CA LYS A 279 -14.40 6.26 -19.93
C LYS A 279 -13.04 6.06 -20.58
N LYS A 280 -12.70 6.73 -21.68
CA LYS A 280 -11.37 6.65 -22.33
C LYS A 280 -10.37 7.67 -21.78
N ASN A 281 -10.77 8.50 -20.82
CA ASN A 281 -9.97 9.60 -20.31
C ASN A 281 -9.84 9.58 -18.78
N ILE A 282 -9.56 8.40 -18.23
CA ILE A 282 -9.51 8.17 -16.78
C ILE A 282 -8.15 8.59 -16.22
N VAL A 283 -8.17 9.31 -15.10
CA VAL A 283 -7.02 9.55 -14.23
C VAL A 283 -7.33 9.02 -12.84
N LEU A 284 -6.58 8.02 -12.40
CA LEU A 284 -6.55 7.58 -11.01
C LEU A 284 -5.54 8.44 -10.25
N ILE A 285 -5.91 8.93 -9.07
CA ILE A 285 -5.03 9.60 -8.11
C ILE A 285 -5.06 8.75 -6.83
N ALA A 286 -3.91 8.20 -6.43
CA ALA A 286 -3.84 7.21 -5.35
C ALA A 286 -2.62 7.42 -4.44
N ASP A 287 -2.72 7.05 -3.17
CA ASP A 287 -1.60 7.02 -2.24
C ASP A 287 -0.56 5.95 -2.65
N ASN A 288 0.71 6.34 -2.69
CA ASN A 288 1.79 5.39 -2.86
C ASN A 288 1.78 4.35 -1.73
N TRP A 289 1.58 4.77 -0.47
CA TRP A 289 1.86 3.97 0.71
C TRP A 289 0.87 2.84 0.99
N GLU A 290 -0.28 2.86 0.32
CA GLU A 290 -1.36 1.89 0.52
C GLU A 290 -1.60 1.09 -0.76
N ASN A 291 -1.87 -0.20 -0.60
CA ASN A 291 -2.14 -1.09 -1.72
C ASN A 291 -3.64 -1.10 -2.01
N PRO A 292 -4.06 -1.03 -3.29
CA PRO A 292 -5.44 -1.30 -3.65
C PRO A 292 -5.87 -2.67 -3.11
N CYS A 293 -6.99 -2.73 -2.39
CA CYS A 293 -7.49 -3.94 -1.76
C CYS A 293 -8.15 -4.90 -2.78
N ASP A 294 -8.42 -4.41 -3.98
CA ASP A 294 -9.32 -4.96 -4.98
C ASP A 294 -8.63 -5.30 -6.32
N MET A 295 -7.31 -5.52 -6.28
CA MET A 295 -6.47 -5.89 -7.44
C MET A 295 -6.98 -7.09 -8.25
N GLN A 296 -7.88 -7.90 -7.70
CA GLN A 296 -8.59 -8.97 -8.42
C GLN A 296 -9.44 -8.45 -9.60
N LEU A 297 -9.86 -7.18 -9.57
CA LEU A 297 -10.62 -6.52 -10.65
C LEU A 297 -9.73 -6.11 -11.84
N LEU A 298 -8.40 -6.22 -11.71
CA LEU A 298 -7.47 -5.72 -12.73
C LEU A 298 -7.63 -6.46 -14.06
N GLU A 299 -7.89 -7.76 -14.03
CA GLU A 299 -8.13 -8.54 -15.25
C GLU A 299 -9.38 -8.06 -15.98
N HIS A 300 -10.44 -7.72 -15.24
CA HIS A 300 -11.65 -7.13 -15.82
C HIS A 300 -11.34 -5.79 -16.50
N LEU A 301 -10.64 -4.88 -15.81
CA LEU A 301 -10.26 -3.57 -16.38
C LEU A 301 -9.35 -3.68 -17.60
N LYS A 302 -8.39 -4.61 -17.58
CA LYS A 302 -7.55 -4.94 -18.73
C LYS A 302 -8.40 -5.33 -19.95
N ASN A 303 -9.43 -6.16 -19.75
CA ASN A 303 -10.31 -6.61 -20.83
C ASN A 303 -11.15 -5.48 -21.43
N GLN A 304 -11.39 -4.38 -20.70
CA GLN A 304 -12.08 -3.18 -21.21
C GLN A 304 -11.24 -2.38 -22.22
N LYS A 305 -9.92 -2.62 -22.29
CA LYS A 305 -8.98 -1.90 -23.18
C LYS A 305 -9.09 -0.37 -23.01
N ILE A 306 -9.18 0.08 -21.76
CA ILE A 306 -9.25 1.47 -21.35
C ILE A 306 -7.93 1.83 -20.69
N PRO A 307 -7.11 2.73 -21.27
CA PRO A 307 -5.91 3.23 -20.62
C PRO A 307 -6.21 3.99 -19.34
N ILE A 308 -5.56 3.63 -18.23
CA ILE A 308 -5.68 4.31 -16.95
C ILE A 308 -4.40 5.09 -16.67
N LYS A 309 -4.51 6.43 -16.59
CA LYS A 309 -3.38 7.27 -16.17
C LYS A 309 -3.36 7.29 -14.65
N VAL A 310 -2.29 6.83 -14.02
CA VAL A 310 -2.19 6.77 -12.55
C VAL A 310 -1.24 7.84 -12.07
N VAL A 311 -1.75 8.78 -11.28
CA VAL A 311 -0.97 9.77 -10.54
C VAL A 311 -0.72 9.20 -9.15
N VAL A 312 0.54 8.96 -8.83
CA VAL A 312 0.96 8.33 -7.58
C VAL A 312 1.46 9.40 -6.63
N CYS A 313 0.76 9.56 -5.51
CA CYS A 313 1.02 10.58 -4.50
C CYS A 313 1.96 10.07 -3.41
N GLY A 314 2.93 10.89 -2.97
CA GLY A 314 3.81 10.51 -1.84
C GLY A 314 4.95 9.55 -2.21
N VAL A 315 5.31 9.50 -3.50
CA VAL A 315 6.49 8.79 -3.97
C VAL A 315 7.75 9.44 -3.40
N THR A 316 8.62 8.61 -2.83
CA THR A 316 9.95 9.03 -2.35
C THR A 316 11.00 8.10 -2.95
N GLU A 317 11.61 7.23 -2.15
CA GLU A 317 12.61 6.25 -2.59
C GLU A 317 11.99 4.94 -3.08
N ARG A 318 10.67 4.78 -2.96
CA ARG A 318 9.95 3.58 -3.40
C ARG A 318 8.62 3.93 -4.03
N LEU A 319 8.21 3.11 -5.00
CA LEU A 319 6.93 3.22 -5.70
C LEU A 319 6.08 1.97 -5.49
N ASN A 320 4.78 2.16 -5.33
CA ASN A 320 3.82 1.07 -5.23
C ASN A 320 3.76 0.28 -6.54
N LEU A 321 4.13 -1.00 -6.47
CA LEU A 321 4.19 -1.86 -7.66
C LEU A 321 2.81 -2.28 -8.16
N ASN A 322 1.78 -2.26 -7.30
CA ASN A 322 0.41 -2.55 -7.74
C ASN A 322 -0.15 -1.41 -8.59
N LEU A 323 0.12 -0.14 -8.22
CA LEU A 323 -0.26 1.02 -9.05
C LEU A 323 0.47 1.01 -10.40
N LEU A 324 1.73 0.62 -10.40
CA LEU A 324 2.51 0.38 -11.62
C LEU A 324 1.86 -0.70 -12.50
N GLU A 325 1.46 -1.82 -11.90
CA GLU A 325 0.78 -2.93 -12.58
C GLU A 325 -0.57 -2.51 -13.20
N ILE A 326 -1.36 -1.66 -12.52
CA ILE A 326 -2.61 -1.11 -13.06
C ILE A 326 -2.34 -0.37 -14.37
N ALA A 327 -1.40 0.57 -14.38
CA ALA A 327 -1.06 1.31 -15.60
C ALA A 327 -0.51 0.39 -16.69
N TYR A 328 0.34 -0.58 -16.33
CA TYR A 328 0.91 -1.55 -17.26
C TYR A 328 -0.16 -2.40 -17.96
N GLN A 329 -1.02 -3.07 -17.19
CA GLN A 329 -2.00 -4.00 -17.74
C GLN A 329 -3.13 -3.29 -18.52
N THR A 330 -3.43 -2.04 -18.17
CA THR A 330 -4.46 -1.26 -18.86
C THR A 330 -3.96 -0.49 -20.09
N GLY A 331 -2.65 -0.49 -20.35
CA GLY A 331 -2.07 0.32 -21.44
C GLY A 331 -2.00 1.82 -21.12
N GLY A 332 -2.03 2.15 -19.83
CA GLY A 332 -2.02 3.51 -19.31
C GLY A 332 -0.62 4.09 -19.08
N SER A 333 -0.50 4.96 -18.08
CA SER A 333 0.73 5.69 -17.77
C SER A 333 0.88 5.94 -16.27
N ILE A 334 2.12 6.12 -15.79
CA ILE A 334 2.42 6.50 -14.40
C ILE A 334 2.90 7.96 -14.36
N HIS A 335 2.43 8.70 -13.37
CA HIS A 335 2.77 10.10 -13.14
C HIS A 335 3.15 10.28 -11.67
N THR A 336 4.34 10.83 -11.43
CA THR A 336 4.88 11.10 -10.08
C THR A 336 5.15 12.58 -9.93
N MET A 337 5.61 13.04 -8.76
CA MET A 337 5.98 14.45 -8.60
C MET A 337 7.10 14.85 -9.58
N GLU A 338 8.06 13.97 -9.85
CA GLU A 338 9.28 14.24 -10.61
C GLU A 338 9.13 13.95 -12.11
N ALA A 339 8.39 12.91 -12.48
CA ALA A 339 8.43 12.37 -13.83
C ALA A 339 7.13 11.68 -14.27
N ASP A 340 6.97 11.56 -15.59
CA ASP A 340 5.89 10.83 -16.24
C ASP A 340 6.45 9.64 -17.05
N LEU A 341 5.80 8.49 -16.97
CA LEU A 341 6.12 7.28 -17.71
C LEU A 341 4.92 6.88 -18.57
N LEU A 342 4.96 7.28 -19.84
CA LEU A 342 3.81 7.22 -20.75
C LEU A 342 3.62 5.87 -21.45
N ASP A 343 4.70 5.12 -21.66
CA ASP A 343 4.75 3.94 -22.53
C ASP A 343 5.03 2.64 -21.75
N ILE A 344 4.50 2.56 -20.53
CA ILE A 344 4.82 1.48 -19.59
C ILE A 344 4.44 0.09 -20.11
N ALA A 345 3.34 -0.03 -20.87
CA ALA A 345 2.86 -1.29 -21.45
C ALA A 345 3.79 -1.89 -22.51
N LYS A 346 4.80 -1.14 -22.99
CA LYS A 346 5.80 -1.63 -23.96
C LYS A 346 7.00 -2.29 -23.29
N ILE A 347 7.07 -2.27 -21.95
CA ILE A 347 8.20 -2.81 -21.19
C ILE A 347 8.09 -4.33 -21.15
N GLY A 348 8.95 -4.99 -21.93
CA GLY A 348 9.04 -6.45 -21.96
C GLY A 348 9.91 -7.04 -20.86
N GLU A 349 9.86 -8.37 -20.75
CA GLU A 349 10.66 -9.17 -19.82
C GLU A 349 12.16 -8.86 -19.90
N GLY A 350 12.83 -8.80 -18.75
CA GLY A 350 14.26 -8.51 -18.60
C GLY A 350 14.65 -7.04 -18.81
N LYS A 351 13.74 -6.18 -19.30
CA LYS A 351 14.04 -4.76 -19.54
C LYS A 351 14.09 -3.98 -18.23
N THR A 352 15.01 -3.03 -18.19
CA THR A 352 15.14 -2.04 -17.12
C THR A 352 14.62 -0.68 -17.59
N PHE A 353 14.01 0.08 -16.69
CA PHE A 353 13.53 1.43 -16.95
C PHE A 353 13.60 2.27 -15.68
N SER A 354 13.30 3.55 -15.79
CA SER A 354 13.32 4.48 -14.67
C SER A 354 12.18 5.48 -14.74
N ILE A 355 11.75 5.94 -13.57
CA ILE A 355 10.82 7.06 -13.41
C ILE A 355 11.37 7.93 -12.29
N GLY A 356 11.75 9.17 -12.62
CA GLY A 356 12.58 9.99 -11.73
C GLY A 356 13.90 9.28 -11.39
N ASN A 357 14.21 9.20 -10.10
CA ASN A 357 15.41 8.52 -9.58
C ASN A 357 15.19 7.03 -9.27
N LEU A 358 13.99 6.51 -9.54
CA LEU A 358 13.62 5.14 -9.23
C LEU A 358 13.93 4.23 -10.41
N HIS A 359 14.58 3.09 -10.15
CA HIS A 359 15.00 2.13 -11.15
C HIS A 359 14.24 0.81 -11.00
N PHE A 360 13.80 0.23 -12.11
CA PHE A 360 12.98 -0.98 -12.11
C PHE A 360 13.46 -1.97 -13.18
N ARG A 361 13.11 -3.25 -12.98
CA ARG A 361 13.25 -4.31 -13.98
C ARG A 361 11.96 -5.13 -14.06
N MET A 362 11.57 -5.52 -15.27
CA MET A 362 10.58 -6.57 -15.49
C MET A 362 11.25 -7.93 -15.32
N SER A 363 10.77 -8.74 -14.37
CA SER A 363 11.30 -10.07 -14.07
C SER A 363 10.16 -11.03 -13.74
N GLY A 364 10.04 -12.13 -14.47
CA GLY A 364 8.97 -13.10 -14.30
C GLY A 364 7.58 -12.50 -14.51
N GLY A 365 7.45 -11.56 -15.45
CA GLY A 365 6.20 -10.84 -15.71
C GLY A 365 5.75 -9.89 -14.59
N LYS A 366 6.64 -9.55 -13.64
CA LYS A 366 6.39 -8.58 -12.57
C LYS A 366 7.46 -7.52 -12.52
N PHE A 367 7.06 -6.34 -12.07
CA PHE A 367 8.01 -5.27 -11.78
C PHE A 367 8.75 -5.53 -10.47
N VAL A 368 10.05 -5.29 -10.51
CA VAL A 368 10.92 -5.30 -9.32
C VAL A 368 11.64 -3.97 -9.28
N GLN A 369 11.49 -3.24 -8.18
CA GLN A 369 12.30 -2.06 -7.94
C GLN A 369 13.72 -2.49 -7.59
N LEU A 370 14.70 -1.91 -8.29
CA LEU A 370 16.11 -2.11 -8.03
C LEU A 370 16.55 -1.13 -6.94
N SER A 371 17.34 -1.59 -5.98
CA SER A 371 17.99 -0.69 -5.02
C SER A 371 18.87 0.30 -5.80
N SER A 372 18.76 1.58 -5.47
CA SER A 372 19.70 2.58 -6.01
C SER A 372 21.11 2.12 -5.71
N THR A 373 21.92 1.92 -6.76
CA THR A 373 23.38 1.74 -6.62
C THR A 373 23.99 3.07 -6.25
N ASN A 374 23.66 3.60 -5.07
CA ASN A 374 24.48 4.60 -4.44
C ASN A 374 25.68 3.87 -3.85
N GLY A 375 26.72 3.74 -4.67
CA GLY A 375 28.06 3.54 -4.17
C GLY A 375 28.35 4.61 -3.12
N LYS A 376 28.54 4.17 -1.89
CA LYS A 376 29.32 4.87 -0.88
C LYS A 376 30.30 3.88 -0.29
#